data_AF-A0A1E3Q195-F1
#
_entry.id   AF-A0A1E3Q195-F1
#
_cell.length_a   1.000
_cell.length_b   1.000
_cell.length_c   1.000
_cell.angle_alpha   90.00
_cell.angle_beta   90.00
_cell.angle_gamma   90.00
#
_symmetry.space_group_name_H-M   'P 1'
#
loop_
_entity.id
_entity.type
_entity.pdbx_description
1 polymer ?
#
loop_
_entity_poly.entity_id
_entity_poly.type
_entity_poly.pdbx_seq_one_letter_code
_entity_poly.pdbx_strand_id
1 'polypeptide(L)'
;MKVVIIGASGETGRSIVNGLLESATEFVSEAELKAEVAKFEELVRNGSTDPMIIQRLWAYQYRYSWGIRGDNTPESAKYLGYLLGKELYPDMDFTTFDGYLKELLDGKARKPYA
;
A
#
# COMPACT_ATOMS: atom_id res chain seq x y z
N MET A 1 3.75 -15.87 -2.30
CA MET A 1 3.89 -14.40 -2.17
C MET A 1 2.47 -13.84 -2.23
N LYS A 2 2.00 -13.19 -1.17
CA LYS A 2 0.60 -12.75 -1.08
C LYS A 2 0.44 -11.30 -1.55
N VAL A 3 -0.59 -11.01 -2.34
CA VAL A 3 -0.84 -9.70 -2.97
C VAL A 3 -2.07 -9.04 -2.31
N VAL A 4 -2.01 -7.73 -2.07
CA VAL A 4 -3.15 -6.95 -1.55
C VAL A 4 -3.63 -6.03 -2.67
N ILE A 5 -4.93 -6.05 -2.97
CA ILE A 5 -5.56 -5.16 -3.96
C ILE A 5 -6.26 -4.01 -3.22
N ILE A 6 -6.03 -2.78 -3.66
CA ILE A 6 -6.56 -1.55 -3.05
C ILE A 6 -7.27 -0.72 -4.13
N GLY A 7 -8.48 -0.22 -3.86
CA GLY A 7 -9.11 0.84 -4.68
C GLY A 7 -9.92 0.43 -5.92
N ALA A 8 -10.35 -0.82 -6.04
CA ALA A 8 -11.00 -1.36 -7.25
C ALA A 8 -12.56 -1.36 -7.22
N SER A 9 -13.23 -0.25 -6.90
CA SER A 9 -14.70 -0.20 -6.75
C SER A 9 -15.50 0.06 -8.05
N GLY A 10 -14.87 0.59 -9.11
CA GLY A 10 -15.48 0.82 -10.44
C GLY A 10 -15.55 -0.43 -11.33
N GLU A 11 -16.21 -0.37 -12.50
CA GLU A 11 -16.31 -1.51 -13.44
C GLU A 11 -14.95 -2.08 -13.84
N THR A 12 -14.01 -1.21 -14.24
CA THR A 12 -12.64 -1.62 -14.59
C THR A 12 -11.91 -2.23 -13.40
N GLY A 13 -12.09 -1.65 -12.21
CA GLY A 13 -11.51 -2.20 -10.98
C GLY A 13 -12.03 -3.60 -10.69
N ARG A 14 -13.35 -3.81 -10.79
CA ARG A 14 -13.97 -5.13 -10.59
C ARG A 14 -13.52 -6.15 -11.62
N SER A 15 -13.36 -5.78 -12.89
CA SER A 15 -12.83 -6.69 -13.92
C SER A 15 -11.39 -7.13 -13.62
N ILE A 16 -10.53 -6.21 -13.15
CA ILE A 16 -9.17 -6.53 -12.74
C ILE A 16 -9.17 -7.42 -11.49
N VAL A 17 -10.01 -7.13 -10.49
CA VAL A 17 -10.17 -7.97 -9.30
C VAL A 17 -10.65 -9.37 -9.67
N ASN A 18 -11.64 -9.50 -10.55
CA ASN A 18 -12.15 -10.80 -10.99
C ASN A 18 -11.07 -11.59 -11.73
N GLY A 19 -10.34 -10.98 -12.67
CA GLY A 19 -9.22 -11.64 -13.34
C GLY A 19 -8.08 -12.02 -12.38
N LEU A 20 -7.87 -11.25 -11.32
CA LEU A 20 -6.92 -11.56 -10.26
C LEU A 20 -7.40 -12.68 -9.34
N LEU A 21 -8.69 -12.74 -8.99
CA LEU A 21 -9.31 -13.82 -8.24
C LEU A 21 -9.33 -15.14 -9.03
N GLU A 22 -9.50 -15.06 -10.35
CA GLU A 22 -9.40 -16.20 -11.26
C GLU A 22 -7.95 -16.66 -11.47
N SER A 23 -6.98 -15.80 -11.16
CA SER A 23 -5.56 -16.17 -11.14
C SER A 23 -5.21 -16.91 -9.85
N ALA A 24 -4.19 -17.78 -9.87
CA ALA A 24 -3.68 -18.49 -8.69
C ALA A 24 -3.01 -17.59 -7.62
N THR A 25 -3.30 -16.29 -7.64
CA THR A 25 -2.72 -15.29 -6.75
C THR A 25 -3.39 -15.36 -5.38
N GLU A 26 -2.60 -15.58 -4.33
CA GLU A 26 -3.10 -15.54 -2.95
C GLU A 26 -3.34 -14.08 -2.51
N PHE A 27 -4.58 -13.76 -2.14
CA PHE A 27 -4.94 -12.48 -1.52
C PHE A 27 -4.85 -12.55 0.01
N VAL A 28 -4.64 -11.41 0.66
CA VAL A 28 -4.78 -11.28 2.12
C VAL A 28 -6.02 -10.46 2.41
N SER A 29 -6.97 -11.04 3.13
CA SER A 29 -8.13 -10.31 3.65
C SER A 29 -7.73 -9.37 4.80
N GLU A 30 -8.56 -8.37 5.08
CA GLU A 30 -8.36 -7.49 6.26
C GLU A 30 -8.29 -8.32 7.56
N ALA A 31 -9.14 -9.34 7.69
CA ALA A 31 -9.20 -10.18 8.88
C ALA A 31 -7.89 -10.97 9.10
N GLU A 32 -7.37 -11.60 8.05
CA GLU A 32 -6.09 -12.31 8.12
C GLU A 32 -4.94 -11.35 8.45
N LEU A 33 -4.96 -10.16 7.87
CA LEU A 33 -3.92 -9.17 8.10
C LEU A 33 -3.94 -8.66 9.56
N LYS A 34 -5.12 -8.37 10.12
CA LYS A 34 -5.28 -8.03 11.54
C LYS A 34 -4.87 -9.17 12.46
N ALA A 35 -5.16 -10.43 12.10
CA ALA A 35 -4.76 -11.58 12.89
C ALA A 35 -3.23 -11.72 12.96
N GLU A 36 -2.52 -11.51 11.85
CA GLU A 36 -1.04 -11.49 11.86
C GLU A 36 -0.50 -10.32 12.70
N VAL A 37 -1.08 -9.12 12.60
CA VAL A 37 -0.69 -7.99 13.46
C VAL A 37 -0.83 -8.37 14.94
N ALA A 38 -2.02 -8.83 15.36
CA ALA A 38 -2.28 -9.19 16.75
C ALA A 38 -1.30 -10.23 17.29
N LYS A 39 -0.99 -11.26 16.48
CA LYS A 39 -0.01 -12.30 16.79
C LYS A 39 1.39 -11.73 17.01
N PHE A 40 1.90 -10.91 16.09
CA PHE A 40 3.26 -10.37 16.24
C PHE A 40 3.36 -9.34 17.36
N GLU A 41 2.30 -8.56 17.61
CA GLU A 41 2.27 -7.66 18.76
C GLU A 41 2.31 -8.43 20.08
N GLU A 42 1.64 -9.57 20.18
CA GLU A 42 1.68 -10.42 21.38
C GLU A 42 3.09 -10.94 21.66
N LEU A 43 3.79 -11.39 20.62
CA LEU A 43 5.18 -11.84 20.74
C LEU A 43 6.10 -10.71 21.26
N VAL A 44 5.93 -9.49 20.74
CA VAL A 44 6.70 -8.32 21.20
C VAL A 44 6.30 -7.92 22.63
N ARG A 45 5.00 -7.91 22.97
CA ARG A 45 4.51 -7.65 24.34
C ARG A 45 5.05 -8.66 25.35
N ASN A 46 5.25 -9.91 24.94
CA ASN A 46 5.82 -10.97 25.76
C ASN A 46 7.36 -10.95 25.79
N GLY A 47 7.99 -9.88 25.34
CA GLY A 47 9.43 -9.62 25.49
C GLY A 47 10.30 -10.13 24.34
N SER A 48 9.72 -10.54 23.21
CA SER A 48 10.53 -10.87 22.05
C SER A 48 11.24 -9.63 21.49
N THR A 49 12.56 -9.75 21.32
CA THR A 49 13.42 -8.73 20.69
C THR A 49 13.99 -9.21 19.35
N ASP A 50 13.46 -10.32 18.81
CA ASP A 50 13.90 -10.86 17.52
C ASP A 50 13.64 -9.84 16.40
N PRO A 51 14.68 -9.37 15.69
CA PRO A 51 14.53 -8.41 14.59
C PRO A 51 13.56 -8.87 13.50
N MET A 52 13.45 -10.17 13.24
CA MET A 52 12.53 -10.72 12.25
C MET A 52 11.07 -10.58 12.68
N ILE A 53 10.78 -10.78 13.97
CA ILE A 53 9.44 -10.59 14.54
C ILE A 53 9.04 -9.11 14.45
N ILE A 54 9.94 -8.21 14.84
CA ILE A 54 9.72 -6.77 14.79
C ILE A 54 9.50 -6.30 13.34
N GLN A 55 10.36 -6.75 12.41
CA GLN A 55 10.24 -6.41 10.99
C GLN A 55 8.91 -6.89 10.40
N ARG A 56 8.46 -8.11 10.76
CA ARG A 56 7.16 -8.63 10.30
C ARG A 56 6.01 -7.82 10.87
N LEU A 57 6.05 -7.49 12.15
CA LEU A 57 5.04 -6.63 12.78
C LEU A 57 4.89 -5.31 12.01
N TRP A 58 6.01 -4.62 11.78
CA TRP A 58 6.01 -3.37 11.02
C TRP A 58 5.48 -3.56 9.60
N ALA A 59 5.89 -4.61 8.90
CA ALA A 59 5.42 -4.87 7.54
C ALA A 59 3.90 -5.09 7.48
N TYR A 60 3.30 -5.82 8.44
CA TYR A 60 1.85 -6.02 8.47
C TYR A 60 1.10 -4.76 8.92
N GLN A 61 1.56 -4.07 9.96
CA GLN A 61 0.96 -2.79 10.39
C GLN A 61 1.00 -1.75 9.27
N TYR A 62 2.12 -1.66 8.55
CA TYR A 62 2.24 -0.74 7.42
C TYR A 62 1.25 -1.10 6.31
N ARG A 63 1.22 -2.37 5.86
CA ARG A 63 0.24 -2.83 4.86
C ARG A 63 -1.21 -2.57 5.29
N TYR A 64 -1.54 -2.73 6.57
CA TYR A 64 -2.87 -2.41 7.08
C TYR A 64 -3.18 -0.91 6.90
N SER A 65 -2.24 -0.07 7.32
CA SER A 65 -2.35 1.38 7.34
C SER A 65 -2.60 1.96 5.95
N TRP A 66 -1.70 1.72 5.00
CA TRP A 66 -1.82 2.31 3.67
C TRP A 66 -2.71 1.48 2.74
N GLY A 67 -2.81 0.16 2.97
CA GLY A 67 -3.51 -0.74 2.06
C GLY A 67 -4.99 -0.97 2.35
N ILE A 68 -5.41 -0.89 3.61
CA ILE A 68 -6.81 -1.12 3.99
C ILE A 68 -7.43 0.15 4.54
N ARG A 69 -6.78 0.84 5.48
CA ARG A 69 -7.32 2.07 6.07
C ARG A 69 -7.21 3.29 5.15
N GLY A 70 -6.21 3.32 4.27
CA GLY A 70 -5.95 4.46 3.40
C GLY A 70 -5.37 5.66 4.15
N ASP A 71 -4.52 5.43 5.16
CA ASP A 71 -3.96 6.54 5.95
C ASP A 71 -3.02 7.45 5.13
N ASN A 72 -2.53 6.97 3.98
CA ASN A 72 -1.65 7.71 3.08
C ASN A 72 -2.40 8.45 1.95
N THR A 73 -3.73 8.56 2.03
CA THR A 73 -4.51 9.26 0.99
C THR A 73 -4.51 10.77 1.19
N PRO A 74 -4.73 11.55 0.11
CA PRO A 74 -4.91 13.00 0.21
C PRO A 74 -6.05 13.40 1.15
N GLU A 75 -7.13 12.62 1.23
CA GLU A 75 -8.26 12.87 2.13
C GLU A 75 -7.85 12.76 3.59
N SER A 76 -7.09 11.72 3.94
CA SER A 76 -6.52 11.52 5.28
C SER A 76 -5.56 12.66 5.64
N ALA A 77 -4.72 13.09 4.69
CA ALA A 77 -3.81 14.21 4.91
C ALA A 77 -4.57 15.52 5.20
N LYS A 78 -5.59 15.85 4.39
CA LYS A 78 -6.43 17.04 4.58
C LYS A 78 -7.22 17.00 5.89
N TYR A 79 -7.77 15.84 6.24
CA TYR A 79 -8.51 15.63 7.49
C TYR A 79 -7.64 15.96 8.72
N LEU A 80 -6.35 15.60 8.67
CA LEU A 80 -5.38 15.91 9.72
C LEU A 80 -4.84 17.35 9.68
N GLY A 81 -5.28 18.18 8.73
CA GLY A 81 -4.84 19.55 8.56
C GLY A 81 -3.50 19.71 7.82
N TYR A 82 -3.01 18.67 7.15
CA TYR A 82 -1.81 18.77 6.31
C TYR A 82 -2.12 19.42 4.95
N LEU A 83 -1.08 20.02 4.35
CA LEU A 83 -1.14 20.62 3.01
C LEU A 83 -0.64 19.63 1.96
N LEU A 84 -1.26 19.66 0.78
CA LEU A 84 -0.81 18.84 -0.34
C LEU A 84 0.24 19.59 -1.15
N GLY A 85 1.33 18.91 -1.52
CA GLY A 85 2.37 19.51 -2.38
C GLY A 85 1.81 20.04 -3.71
N LYS A 86 0.80 19.38 -4.27
CA LYS A 86 0.11 19.84 -5.50
C LYS A 86 -0.69 21.14 -5.31
N GLU A 87 -1.16 21.41 -4.11
CA GLU A 87 -1.85 22.67 -3.79
C GLU A 87 -0.84 23.79 -3.50
N LEU A 88 0.30 23.44 -2.90
CA LEU A 88 1.39 24.37 -2.65
C LEU A 88 2.12 24.81 -3.92
N TYR A 89 2.22 23.93 -4.92
CA TYR A 89 2.96 24.15 -6.16
C TYR A 89 2.12 23.74 -7.37
N PRO A 90 1.08 24.52 -7.74
CA PRO A 90 0.15 24.16 -8.80
C PRO A 90 0.78 24.11 -10.19
N ASP A 91 1.85 24.89 -10.40
CA ASP A 91 2.55 24.97 -11.68
C ASP A 91 3.66 23.92 -11.83
N MET A 92 3.92 23.12 -10.79
CA MET A 92 4.92 22.05 -10.85
C MET A 92 4.39 20.87 -11.65
N ASP A 93 5.17 20.42 -12.63
CA ASP A 93 4.85 19.21 -13.40
C ASP A 93 5.25 17.95 -12.62
N PHE A 94 4.26 17.34 -11.95
CA PHE A 94 4.46 16.11 -11.20
C PHE A 94 4.37 14.89 -12.11
N THR A 95 5.35 14.00 -12.05
CA THR A 95 5.26 12.69 -12.72
C THR A 95 4.03 11.93 -12.20
N THR A 96 3.14 11.59 -13.12
CA THR A 96 1.97 10.76 -12.80
C THR A 96 2.38 9.29 -12.72
N PHE A 97 1.61 8.50 -11.97
CA PHE A 97 1.85 7.06 -11.90
C PHE A 97 1.76 6.38 -13.26
N ASP A 98 0.75 6.73 -14.07
CA ASP A 98 0.60 6.24 -15.44
C ASP A 98 1.79 6.62 -16.33
N GLY A 99 2.24 7.88 -16.27
CA GLY A 99 3.42 8.34 -17.00
C GLY A 99 4.67 7.55 -16.62
N TYR A 100 4.90 7.36 -15.32
CA TYR A 100 6.01 6.55 -14.83
C TYR A 100 5.94 5.09 -15.30
N LEU A 101 4.76 4.46 -15.24
CA LEU A 101 4.59 3.08 -15.71
C LEU A 101 4.88 2.93 -17.20
N LYS A 102 4.44 3.88 -18.03
CA LYS A 102 4.77 3.90 -19.46
C LYS A 102 6.27 3.98 -19.69
N GLU A 103 6.96 4.91 -19.03
CA GLU A 103 8.42 5.00 -19.11
C GLU A 103 9.12 3.73 -18.62
N LEU A 104 8.58 3.07 -17.61
CA LEU A 104 9.15 1.84 -17.06
C LEU A 104 9.05 0.69 -18.05
N LEU A 105 7.89 0.50 -18.67
CA LEU A 105 7.66 -0.52 -19.68
C LEU A 105 8.49 -0.27 -20.94
N ASP A 106 8.73 1.00 -21.26
CA ASP A 106 9.62 1.42 -22.33
C ASP A 106 11.12 1.26 -21.98
N GLY A 107 11.46 0.88 -20.75
CA GLY A 107 12.85 0.77 -20.28
C GLY A 107 13.57 2.11 -20.08
N LYS A 108 12.82 3.21 -19.99
CA LYS A 108 13.32 4.60 -19.87
C LYS A 108 13.19 5.18 -18.47
N ALA A 109 12.36 4.58 -17.62
CA ALA A 109 12.12 5.11 -16.28
C ALA A 109 13.40 5.16 -15.44
N ARG A 110 13.56 6.26 -14.71
CA ARG A 110 14.59 6.37 -13.67
C ARG A 110 14.15 5.62 -12.43
N LYS A 111 15.07 4.89 -11.81
CA LYS A 111 14.81 4.26 -10.52
C LYS A 111 14.53 5.35 -9.48
N PRO A 112 13.43 5.26 -8.72
CA PRO A 112 13.23 6.11 -7.56
C PRO A 112 14.43 5.98 -6.61
N TYR A 113 14.96 7.10 -6.14
CA TYR A 113 16.09 7.18 -5.18
C TYR A 113 17.45 6.68 -5.69
N ALA A 114 17.64 6.54 -7.01
CA ALA A 114 18.93 6.24 -7.63
C ALA A 114 19.68 7.50 -8.08
#